data_AF-A0A925PBW6-F1
#
_entry.id   AF-A0A925PBW6-F1
#
_cell.length_a   1.000
_cell.length_b   1.000
_cell.length_c   1.000
_cell.angle_alpha   90.00
_cell.angle_beta   90.00
_cell.angle_gamma   90.00
#
_symmetry.space_group_name_H-M   'P 1'
#
loop_
_entity.id
_entity.type
_entity.pdbx_description
1 polymer ?
#
loop_
_entity_poly.entity_id
_entity_poly.type
_entity_poly.pdbx_seq_one_letter_code
_entity_poly.pdbx_strand_id
1 'polypeptide(L)'
;YADELHALRSTGVLTRLDVAFSRDQAEKIYVQHRMLENASELFAWLEKGAHFYVCGDASRMAKDVDAALHQIVEQAGGKSPAEATAYVQSLKTAKRYQRDVY
;
A
#
# COMPACT_ATOMS: atom_id res chain seq x y z
N TYR A 1 -5.90 -7.81 -17.96
CA TYR A 1 -6.53 -8.23 -16.70
C TYR A 1 -7.62 -7.28 -16.18
N ALA A 2 -8.12 -6.30 -16.96
CA ALA A 2 -9.13 -5.37 -16.43
C ALA A 2 -10.44 -6.10 -16.11
N ASP A 3 -10.98 -6.84 -17.07
CA ASP A 3 -12.22 -7.60 -16.92
C ASP A 3 -12.11 -8.66 -15.81
N GLU A 4 -10.97 -9.32 -15.71
CA GLU A 4 -10.69 -10.34 -14.70
C GLU A 4 -10.66 -9.74 -13.29
N LEU A 5 -10.01 -8.58 -13.10
CA LEU A 5 -10.01 -7.87 -11.82
C LEU A 5 -11.41 -7.39 -11.42
N HIS A 6 -12.21 -6.93 -12.39
CA HIS A 6 -13.60 -6.57 -12.16
C HIS A 6 -14.46 -7.78 -11.77
N ALA A 7 -14.25 -8.93 -12.41
CA ALA A 7 -14.94 -10.18 -12.08
C ALA A 7 -14.54 -10.71 -10.69
N LEU A 8 -13.26 -10.65 -10.31
CA LEU A 8 -12.82 -11.02 -8.97
C LEU A 8 -13.45 -10.12 -7.90
N ARG A 9 -13.63 -8.83 -8.20
CA ARG A 9 -14.31 -7.90 -7.30
C ARG A 9 -15.81 -8.19 -7.19
N SER A 10 -16.50 -8.42 -8.32
CA SER A 10 -17.94 -8.69 -8.31
C SER A 10 -18.30 -10.01 -7.61
N THR A 11 -17.40 -11.00 -7.66
CA THR A 11 -17.55 -12.29 -6.98
C THR A 11 -17.12 -12.25 -5.51
N GLY A 12 -16.59 -11.12 -5.02
CA GLY A 12 -16.18 -10.95 -3.62
C GLY A 12 -14.83 -11.55 -3.25
N VAL A 13 -14.11 -12.16 -4.21
CA VAL A 13 -12.74 -12.66 -4.00
C VAL A 13 -11.77 -11.49 -3.78
N LEU A 14 -11.93 -10.41 -4.55
CA LEU A 14 -11.19 -9.17 -4.38
C LEU A 14 -12.08 -8.14 -3.66
N THR A 15 -11.89 -7.99 -2.35
CA THR A 15 -12.69 -7.09 -1.50
C THR A 15 -12.66 -5.64 -1.97
N ARG A 16 -11.49 -5.17 -2.43
CA ARG A 16 -11.27 -3.77 -2.82
C ARG A 16 -10.28 -3.71 -3.99
N LEU A 17 -10.56 -2.80 -4.92
CA LEU A 17 -9.69 -2.51 -6.07
C LEU A 17 -9.57 -1.00 -6.23
N ASP A 18 -8.37 -0.47 -5.98
CA ASP A 18 -8.01 0.92 -6.25
C ASP A 18 -7.03 0.96 -7.43
N VAL A 19 -7.28 1.87 -8.37
CA VAL A 19 -6.45 2.07 -9.56
C VAL A 19 -5.95 3.51 -9.64
N ALA A 20 -4.73 3.67 -10.13
CA ALA A 20 -4.05 4.96 -10.27
C ALA A 20 -3.68 5.21 -11.73
N PHE A 21 -4.55 5.91 -12.46
CA PHE A 21 -4.29 6.28 -13.85
C PHE A 21 -3.46 7.58 -13.90
N SER A 22 -2.16 7.43 -14.08
CA SER A 22 -1.20 8.56 -14.02
C SER A 22 -1.33 9.60 -15.14
N ARG A 23 -2.26 9.42 -16.09
CA ARG A 23 -2.38 10.25 -17.30
C ARG A 23 -3.80 10.71 -17.63
N ASP A 24 -4.81 10.30 -16.87
CA ASP A 24 -6.21 10.67 -17.13
C ASP A 24 -6.54 12.10 -16.69
N GLN A 25 -5.60 12.73 -15.98
CA GLN A 25 -5.68 14.10 -15.49
C GLN A 25 -4.28 14.77 -15.56
N ALA A 26 -4.25 16.09 -15.38
CA ALA A 26 -3.01 16.87 -15.40
C ALA A 26 -2.05 16.46 -14.27
N GLU A 27 -2.61 16.27 -13.07
CA GLU A 27 -1.89 15.81 -11.88
C GLU A 27 -1.47 14.33 -12.02
N LYS A 28 -0.26 13.98 -11.56
CA LYS A 28 0.18 12.57 -11.58
C LYS A 28 -0.39 11.81 -10.39
N ILE A 29 -1.24 10.82 -10.67
CA ILE A 29 -1.77 9.89 -9.66
C ILE A 29 -1.04 8.56 -9.77
N TYR A 30 -0.41 8.14 -8.67
CA TYR A 30 0.29 6.88 -8.52
C TYR A 30 -0.27 6.09 -7.33
N VAL A 31 0.18 4.85 -7.16
CA VAL A 31 -0.33 3.93 -6.13
C VAL A 31 -0.11 4.46 -4.71
N GLN A 32 1.02 5.12 -4.45
CA GLN A 32 1.29 5.74 -3.14
C GLN A 32 0.29 6.84 -2.79
N HIS A 33 -0.26 7.55 -3.78
CA HIS A 33 -1.31 8.55 -3.55
C HIS A 33 -2.61 7.86 -3.12
N ARG A 34 -3.00 6.77 -3.79
CA ARG A 34 -4.16 5.95 -3.40
C ARG A 34 -4.00 5.33 -2.01
N MET A 35 -2.78 4.92 -1.64
CA MET A 35 -2.50 4.42 -0.30
C MET A 35 -2.75 5.51 0.76
N LEU A 36 -2.25 6.72 0.54
CA LEU A 36 -2.41 7.84 1.46
C LEU A 36 -3.87 8.30 1.59
N GLU A 37 -4.61 8.37 0.48
CA GLU A 37 -6.05 8.65 0.49
C GLU A 37 -6.84 7.65 1.37
N ASN A 38 -6.34 6.42 1.50
CA ASN A 38 -6.98 5.34 2.25
C ASN A 38 -6.19 4.91 3.49
N ALA A 39 -5.37 5.82 4.05
CA ALA A 39 -4.45 5.54 5.14
C ALA A 39 -5.10 4.83 6.33
N SER A 40 -6.28 5.32 6.75
CA SER A 40 -7.00 4.78 7.91
C SER A 40 -7.43 3.33 7.72
N GLU A 41 -7.98 2.99 6.55
CA GLU A 41 -8.42 1.62 6.26
C GLU A 41 -7.23 0.68 6.07
N LEU A 42 -6.20 1.14 5.34
CA LEU A 42 -4.98 0.36 5.13
C LEU A 42 -4.32 0.03 6.47
N PHE A 43 -4.18 1.02 7.36
CA PHE A 43 -3.63 0.80 8.69
C PHE A 43 -4.51 -0.18 9.52
N ALA A 44 -5.84 -0.03 9.47
CA ALA A 44 -6.75 -0.95 10.15
C ALA A 44 -6.62 -2.40 9.66
N TRP A 45 -6.31 -2.63 8.37
CA TRP A 45 -6.01 -3.98 7.88
C TRP A 45 -4.67 -4.51 8.40
N LEU A 46 -3.64 -3.67 8.49
CA LEU A 46 -2.37 -4.06 9.10
C LEU A 46 -2.55 -4.44 10.57
N GLU A 47 -3.37 -3.71 11.33
CA GLU A 47 -3.66 -4.05 12.73
C GLU A 47 -4.44 -5.37 12.86
N LYS A 48 -5.21 -5.75 11.83
CA LYS A 48 -5.92 -7.04 11.75
C LYS A 48 -5.03 -8.20 11.27
N GLY A 49 -3.73 -8.01 11.13
CA GLY A 49 -2.80 -9.07 10.75
C GLY A 49 -2.56 -9.20 9.24
N ALA A 50 -2.99 -8.24 8.42
CA ALA A 50 -2.80 -8.30 6.98
C ALA A 50 -1.32 -8.42 6.57
N HIS A 51 -1.11 -9.02 5.40
CA HIS A 51 0.18 -9.08 4.72
C HIS A 51 0.19 -8.03 3.60
N PHE A 52 1.30 -7.31 3.47
CA PHE A 52 1.53 -6.24 2.52
C PHE A 52 2.59 -6.67 1.51
N TYR A 53 2.25 -6.61 0.23
CA TYR A 53 3.10 -7.06 -0.87
C TYR A 53 3.33 -5.92 -1.88
N VAL A 54 4.55 -5.78 -2.36
CA VAL A 54 4.91 -4.80 -3.39
C VAL A 54 5.67 -5.50 -4.51
N CYS A 55 5.23 -5.30 -5.75
CA CYS A 55 5.87 -5.86 -6.94
C CYS A 55 5.97 -4.81 -8.05
N GLY A 56 7.09 -4.78 -8.78
CA GLY A 56 7.33 -3.85 -9.89
C GLY A 56 8.66 -3.09 -9.80
N ASP A 57 8.68 -1.85 -10.27
CA ASP A 57 9.91 -1.04 -10.37
C ASP A 57 10.59 -0.80 -9.01
N ALA A 58 11.82 -1.30 -8.87
CA ALA A 58 12.63 -1.14 -7.66
C ALA A 58 13.20 0.27 -7.51
N SER A 59 13.39 0.99 -8.62
CA SER A 59 14.18 2.22 -8.64
C SER A 59 13.46 3.41 -8.04
N ARG A 60 12.15 3.55 -8.32
CA ARG A 60 11.28 4.66 -7.91
C ARG A 60 10.05 4.16 -7.17
N MET A 61 9.22 3.33 -7.80
CA MET A 61 7.90 2.95 -7.24
C MET A 61 8.03 2.29 -5.87
N ALA A 62 8.94 1.32 -5.72
CA ALA A 62 9.13 0.61 -4.46
C ALA A 62 9.56 1.53 -3.30
N LYS A 63 10.30 2.62 -3.59
CA LYS A 63 10.73 3.59 -2.58
C LYS A 63 9.57 4.49 -2.16
N ASP A 64 8.79 4.98 -3.12
CA ASP A 64 7.65 5.86 -2.85
C ASP A 64 6.54 5.12 -2.09
N VAL A 65 6.33 3.83 -2.39
CA VAL A 65 5.39 2.97 -1.65
C VAL A 65 5.88 2.70 -0.22
N ASP A 66 7.17 2.45 -0.02
CA ASP A 66 7.74 2.25 1.32
C ASP A 66 7.62 3.53 2.16
N ALA A 67 7.90 4.70 1.57
CA ALA A 67 7.73 6.00 2.23
C ALA A 67 6.25 6.28 2.59
N ALA A 68 5.32 6.02 1.67
CA ALA A 68 3.90 6.18 1.94
C ALA A 68 3.40 5.24 3.04
N LEU A 69 3.92 4.01 3.12
CA LEU A 69 3.58 3.09 4.21
C LEU A 69 4.02 3.64 5.57
N HIS A 70 5.22 4.22 5.69
CA HIS A 70 5.66 4.86 6.93
C HIS A 70 4.74 6.02 7.30
N GLN A 71 4.43 6.90 6.32
CA GLN A 71 3.53 8.02 6.54
C GLN A 71 2.13 7.59 7.00
N ILE A 72 1.60 6.49 6.45
CA ILE A 72 0.31 5.93 6.89
C ILE A 72 0.37 5.49 8.35
N VAL A 73 1.45 4.81 8.75
CA VAL A 73 1.65 4.35 10.13
C VAL A 73 1.77 5.53 11.09
N GLU A 74 2.42 6.62 10.68
CA GLU A 74 2.47 7.86 11.47
C GLU A 74 1.08 8.48 11.61
N GLN A 75 0.40 8.74 10.50
CA GLN A 75 -0.85 9.51 10.47
C GLN A 75 -2.04 8.73 11.03
N ALA A 76 -2.26 7.50 10.56
CA ALA A 76 -3.40 6.68 10.98
C ALA A 76 -3.13 5.91 12.27
N GLY A 77 -1.85 5.59 12.55
CA GLY A 77 -1.45 4.88 13.77
C GLY A 77 -1.10 5.79 14.94
N GLY A 78 -1.06 7.12 14.74
CA GLY A 78 -0.65 8.10 15.76
C GLY A 78 0.78 7.88 16.25
N LYS A 79 1.66 7.36 15.39
CA LYS A 79 3.04 7.00 15.73
C LYS A 79 4.00 8.13 15.36
N SER A 80 5.05 8.30 16.16
CA SER A 80 6.19 9.12 15.77
C SER A 80 6.95 8.51 14.57
N PRO A 81 7.79 9.27 13.86
CA PRO A 81 8.59 8.75 12.74
C PRO A 81 9.47 7.54 13.12
N ALA A 82 10.03 7.55 14.33
CA ALA A 82 10.85 6.45 14.84
C ALA A 82 10.00 5.18 15.10
N GLU A 83 8.81 5.35 15.69
CA GLU A 83 7.88 4.25 15.92
C GLU A 83 7.32 3.69 14.62
N ALA A 84 7.07 4.53 13.61
CA ALA A 84 6.64 4.08 12.29
C ALA A 84 7.74 3.26 11.59
N THR A 85 8.99 3.69 11.68
CA THR A 85 10.14 2.93 11.18
C THR A 85 10.25 1.57 11.86
N ALA A 86 10.15 1.53 13.19
CA ALA A 86 10.17 0.29 13.95
C ALA A 86 8.99 -0.63 13.60
N TYR A 87 7.79 -0.07 13.43
CA TYR A 87 6.60 -0.80 13.03
C TYR A 87 6.76 -1.44 11.65
N VAL A 88 7.18 -0.67 10.63
CA VAL A 88 7.39 -1.22 9.28
C VAL A 88 8.48 -2.29 9.29
N GLN A 89 9.53 -2.11 10.09
CA GLN A 89 10.55 -3.14 10.24
C GLN A 89 10.02 -4.41 10.94
N SER A 90 9.12 -4.27 11.92
CA SER A 90 8.46 -5.42 12.54
C SER A 90 7.66 -6.24 11.53
N LEU A 91 6.98 -5.59 10.57
CA LEU A 91 6.25 -6.27 9.50
C LEU A 91 7.20 -7.06 8.59
N LYS A 92 8.36 -6.49 8.25
CA LYS A 92 9.40 -7.16 7.45
C LYS A 92 9.94 -8.39 8.17
N THR A 93 10.29 -8.27 9.45
CA THR A 93 10.77 -9.38 10.30
C THR A 93 9.72 -10.48 10.42
N ALA A 94 8.45 -10.12 10.59
CA ALA A 94 7.33 -11.05 10.68
C ALA A 94 6.90 -11.65 9.32
N LYS A 95 7.61 -11.37 8.23
CA LYS A 95 7.25 -11.78 6.85
C LYS A 95 5.86 -11.31 6.39
N ARG A 96 5.35 -10.26 7.03
CA ARG A 96 4.09 -9.58 6.70
C ARG A 96 4.27 -8.41 5.76
N TYR A 97 5.50 -7.93 5.54
CA TYR A 97 5.82 -7.00 4.45
C TYR A 97 6.89 -7.62 3.54
N GLN A 98 6.51 -7.94 2.31
CA GLN A 98 7.38 -8.57 1.31
C GLN A 98 7.42 -7.76 0.02
N ARG A 99 8.57 -7.79 -0.66
CA ARG A 99 8.79 -7.06 -1.91
C ARG A 99 9.43 -7.99 -2.94
N ASP A 100 8.90 -7.95 -4.15
CA ASP A 100 9.44 -8.61 -5.34
C ASP A 100 9.61 -7.56 -6.45
N VAL A 101 10.71 -6.83 -6.37
CA VAL A 101 10.95 -5.61 -7.18
C VAL A 101 12.24 -5.75 -7.98
N TYR A 102 12.23 -5.24 -9.21
CA TYR A 102 13.31 -5.37 -10.19
C TYR A 102 13.64 -4.05 -10.89
#